data_AF-A0A951S7N3-F1
#
_entry.id   AF-A0A951S7N3-F1
#
_cell.length_a   1.000
_cell.length_b   1.000
_cell.length_c   1.000
_cell.angle_alpha   90.00
_cell.angle_beta   90.00
_cell.angle_gamma   90.00
#
_symmetry.space_group_name_H-M   'P 1'
#
loop_
_entity.id
_entity.type
_entity.pdbx_description
1 polymer ?
#
loop_
_entity_poly.entity_id
_entity_poly.type
_entity_poly.pdbx_seq_one_letter_code
_entity_poly.pdbx_strand_id
1 'polypeptide(L)'
;MKNIMIYLIVILIIDSYQNTYSQNKELLTEKALIMLNDSSLTIQQGALFNIIGYDLIDTRDYLEENFWDIARSNQSLALRVLLHLNSNLTNNYAYRLIDTLEQNPYDQSKYFEAYQSGPFVPEELVEIADVLFSFGDFSKENYVFELAQVYSINEFSSKFIKPLSKMAKNSPTNSAIAKDLLINIIYNAEDEYYRNDAVINLEAAIGSEIVPVLIQAYQVDSSSTNRFYLLNEYLSKYHDEFNADSLLKAFLLIENDKEIRLHISKILLYGLGSISNYLFVKEYLNDETDEAIRAIMEFEIEEGVPALFNDNSTIRV
;
A
#
# COMPACT_ATOMS: atom_id res chain seq x y z
N MET A 1 -40.93 29.06 -8.11
CA MET A 1 -40.80 28.56 -9.50
C MET A 1 -39.35 28.39 -9.95
N LYS A 2 -38.48 29.41 -9.83
CA LYS A 2 -37.07 29.32 -10.27
C LYS A 2 -36.26 28.18 -9.61
N ASN A 3 -36.46 27.94 -8.31
CA ASN A 3 -35.76 26.86 -7.60
C ASN A 3 -36.24 25.45 -8.01
N ILE A 4 -37.53 25.28 -8.30
CA ILE A 4 -38.11 23.99 -8.73
C ILE A 4 -37.56 23.58 -10.11
N MET A 5 -37.37 24.55 -11.00
CA MET A 5 -36.80 24.29 -12.33
C MET A 5 -35.32 23.86 -12.26
N ILE A 6 -34.54 24.40 -11.32
CA ILE A 6 -33.15 24.00 -11.10
C ILE A 6 -33.07 22.55 -10.58
N TYR A 7 -33.93 22.18 -9.62
CA TYR A 7 -33.98 20.80 -9.12
C TYR A 7 -34.32 19.79 -10.22
N LEU A 8 -35.28 20.10 -11.09
CA LEU A 8 -35.65 19.23 -12.20
C LEU A 8 -34.51 19.06 -13.22
N ILE A 9 -33.74 20.11 -13.50
CA ILE A 9 -32.58 20.02 -14.39
C ILE A 9 -31.48 19.15 -13.75
N VAL A 10 -31.21 19.31 -12.46
CA VAL A 10 -30.21 18.49 -11.75
C VAL A 10 -30.61 17.01 -11.74
N ILE A 11 -31.89 16.70 -11.48
CA ILE A 11 -32.40 15.32 -11.52
C ILE A 11 -32.26 14.73 -12.93
N LEU A 12 -32.63 15.46 -13.98
CA LEU A 12 -32.51 14.98 -15.36
C LEU A 12 -31.05 14.75 -15.79
N ILE A 13 -30.11 15.59 -15.32
CA ILE A 13 -28.68 15.40 -15.56
C ILE A 13 -28.19 14.14 -14.83
N ILE A 14 -28.55 13.96 -13.57
CA ILE A 14 -28.21 12.76 -12.78
C ILE A 14 -28.78 11.50 -13.45
N ASP A 15 -30.06 11.52 -13.87
CA ASP A 15 -30.70 10.38 -14.55
C ASP A 15 -30.03 10.07 -15.89
N SER A 16 -29.66 11.09 -16.68
CA SER A 16 -28.98 10.88 -17.97
C SER A 16 -27.57 10.30 -17.80
N TYR A 17 -26.86 10.73 -16.75
CA TYR A 17 -25.53 10.24 -16.41
C TYR A 17 -25.59 8.80 -15.87
N GLN A 18 -26.56 8.51 -15.00
CA GLN A 18 -26.82 7.16 -14.49
C GLN A 18 -27.20 6.19 -15.60
N ASN A 19 -28.04 6.60 -16.57
CA ASN A 19 -28.41 5.75 -17.70
C ASN A 19 -27.21 5.42 -18.61
N THR A 20 -26.37 6.40 -18.93
CA THR A 20 -25.17 6.18 -19.76
C THR A 20 -24.17 5.29 -19.03
N TYR A 21 -23.98 5.52 -17.73
CA TYR A 21 -23.11 4.70 -16.88
C TYR A 21 -23.64 3.26 -16.77
N SER A 22 -24.94 3.08 -16.56
CA SER A 22 -25.58 1.76 -16.45
C SER A 22 -25.47 0.95 -17.74
N GLN A 23 -25.70 1.57 -18.90
CA GLN A 23 -25.57 0.91 -20.21
C GLN A 23 -24.12 0.47 -20.49
N ASN A 24 -23.15 1.33 -20.15
CA ASN A 24 -21.75 0.96 -20.26
C ASN A 24 -21.37 -0.19 -19.32
N LYS A 25 -21.93 -0.20 -18.09
CA LYS A 25 -21.69 -1.27 -17.12
C LYS A 25 -22.26 -2.61 -17.59
N GLU A 26 -23.48 -2.63 -18.14
CA GLU A 26 -24.10 -3.84 -18.70
C GLU A 26 -23.26 -4.44 -19.83
N LEU A 27 -22.79 -3.60 -20.77
CA LEU A 27 -21.90 -4.04 -21.85
C LEU A 27 -20.57 -4.60 -21.33
N LEU A 28 -20.01 -3.99 -20.27
CA LEU A 28 -18.78 -4.48 -19.64
C LEU A 28 -19.01 -5.82 -18.92
N THR A 29 -20.14 -5.98 -18.25
CA THR A 29 -20.57 -7.24 -17.62
C THR A 29 -20.65 -8.35 -18.67
N GLU A 30 -21.39 -8.14 -19.77
CA GLU A 30 -21.53 -9.14 -20.84
C GLU A 30 -20.16 -9.55 -21.41
N LYS A 31 -19.30 -8.57 -21.69
CA LYS A 31 -17.92 -8.83 -22.17
C LYS A 31 -17.10 -9.64 -21.17
N ALA A 32 -17.17 -9.30 -19.88
CA ALA A 32 -16.45 -10.04 -18.84
C ALA A 32 -16.92 -11.51 -18.77
N LEU A 33 -18.23 -11.75 -18.84
CA LEU A 33 -18.80 -13.11 -18.83
C LEU A 33 -18.36 -13.94 -20.05
N ILE A 34 -18.29 -13.33 -21.24
CA ILE A 34 -17.74 -13.97 -22.44
C ILE A 34 -16.26 -14.32 -22.25
N MET A 35 -15.47 -13.38 -21.73
CA MET A 35 -14.03 -13.56 -21.53
C MET A 35 -13.71 -14.60 -20.45
N LEU A 36 -14.55 -14.76 -19.41
CA LEU A 36 -14.40 -15.82 -18.41
C LEU A 36 -14.53 -17.23 -19.00
N ASN A 37 -15.26 -17.38 -20.11
CA ASN A 37 -15.41 -18.66 -20.81
C ASN A 37 -14.30 -18.96 -21.83
N ASP A 38 -13.41 -18.00 -22.08
CA ASP A 38 -12.33 -18.13 -23.04
C ASP A 38 -11.36 -19.25 -22.61
N SER A 39 -10.60 -19.80 -23.56
CA SER A 39 -9.57 -20.80 -23.28
C SER A 39 -8.21 -20.23 -22.94
N SER A 40 -8.00 -18.94 -23.19
CA SER A 40 -6.80 -18.23 -22.78
C SER A 40 -6.85 -17.86 -21.30
N LEU A 41 -5.85 -18.34 -20.56
CA LEU A 41 -5.60 -17.96 -19.16
C LEU A 41 -5.54 -16.44 -18.99
N THR A 42 -4.87 -15.75 -19.91
CA THR A 42 -4.70 -14.29 -19.88
C THR A 42 -6.01 -13.55 -20.11
N ILE A 43 -6.88 -14.06 -20.99
CA ILE A 43 -8.20 -13.45 -21.23
C ILE A 43 -9.10 -13.62 -20.00
N GLN A 44 -9.12 -14.82 -19.40
CA GLN A 44 -9.83 -15.05 -18.14
C GLN A 44 -9.31 -14.14 -17.02
N GLN A 45 -7.99 -14.06 -16.85
CA GLN A 45 -7.36 -13.21 -15.85
C GLN A 45 -7.72 -11.73 -16.04
N GLY A 46 -7.69 -11.24 -17.29
CA GLY A 46 -8.14 -9.90 -17.65
C GLY A 46 -9.61 -9.65 -17.32
N ALA A 47 -10.48 -10.65 -17.51
CA ALA A 47 -11.89 -10.56 -17.13
C ALA A 47 -12.06 -10.39 -15.61
N LEU A 48 -11.33 -11.20 -14.82
CA LEU A 48 -11.37 -11.13 -13.35
C LEU A 48 -10.88 -9.77 -12.84
N PHE A 49 -9.81 -9.21 -13.42
CA PHE A 49 -9.36 -7.85 -13.09
C PHE A 49 -10.39 -6.78 -13.47
N ASN A 50 -11.03 -6.90 -14.65
CA ASN A 50 -12.07 -5.97 -15.07
C ASN A 50 -13.29 -6.00 -14.13
N ILE A 51 -13.66 -7.18 -13.62
CA ILE A 51 -14.77 -7.30 -12.67
C ILE A 51 -14.51 -6.49 -11.40
N ILE A 52 -13.30 -6.57 -10.84
CA ILE A 52 -12.91 -5.77 -9.68
C ILE A 52 -12.80 -4.28 -10.06
N GLY A 53 -12.08 -3.97 -11.14
CA GLY A 53 -11.76 -2.60 -11.54
C GLY A 53 -12.98 -1.76 -11.92
N TYR A 54 -14.03 -2.40 -12.47
CA TYR A 54 -15.30 -1.75 -12.83
C TYR A 54 -16.46 -2.08 -11.90
N ASP A 55 -16.19 -2.80 -10.80
CA ASP A 55 -17.18 -3.21 -9.81
C ASP A 55 -18.42 -3.88 -10.44
N LEU A 56 -18.19 -4.91 -11.27
CA LEU A 56 -19.24 -5.59 -12.04
C LEU A 56 -20.02 -6.59 -11.18
N ILE A 57 -20.81 -6.08 -10.22
CA ILE A 57 -21.49 -6.88 -9.18
C ILE A 57 -22.38 -7.99 -9.75
N ASP A 58 -23.01 -7.75 -10.90
CA ASP A 58 -23.93 -8.72 -11.53
C ASP A 58 -23.22 -9.98 -12.06
N THR A 59 -21.89 -10.02 -12.07
CA THR A 59 -21.11 -11.22 -12.42
C THR A 59 -21.00 -12.26 -11.30
N ARG A 60 -21.45 -11.92 -10.07
CA ARG A 60 -21.28 -12.77 -8.89
C ARG A 60 -21.90 -14.16 -9.08
N ASP A 61 -23.18 -14.21 -9.41
CA ASP A 61 -23.93 -15.48 -9.46
C ASP A 61 -23.32 -16.42 -10.54
N TYR A 62 -22.89 -15.84 -11.67
CA TYR A 62 -22.14 -16.59 -12.69
C TYR A 62 -20.83 -17.17 -12.16
N LEU A 63 -20.02 -16.36 -11.45
CA LEU A 63 -18.77 -16.82 -10.85
C LEU A 63 -19.01 -17.90 -9.80
N GLU A 64 -20.07 -17.78 -9.00
CA GLU A 64 -20.44 -18.79 -8.00
C GLU A 64 -20.76 -20.13 -8.64
N GLU A 65 -21.53 -20.13 -9.73
CA GLU A 65 -21.92 -21.33 -10.47
C GLU A 65 -20.76 -21.97 -11.24
N ASN A 66 -19.86 -21.15 -11.80
CA ASN A 66 -18.82 -21.60 -12.74
C ASN A 66 -17.40 -21.54 -12.14
N PHE A 67 -17.25 -21.31 -10.83
CA PHE A 67 -15.95 -21.15 -10.16
C PHE A 67 -14.97 -22.28 -10.49
N TRP A 68 -15.45 -23.52 -10.47
CA TRP A 68 -14.64 -24.70 -10.69
C TRP A 68 -14.26 -24.94 -12.16
N ASP A 69 -14.93 -24.27 -13.09
CA ASP A 69 -14.64 -24.31 -14.53
C ASP A 69 -13.61 -23.24 -14.95
N ILE A 70 -13.35 -22.26 -14.09
CA ILE A 70 -12.24 -21.32 -14.25
C ILE A 70 -10.93 -22.09 -14.14
N ALA A 71 -9.97 -21.77 -15.02
CA ALA A 71 -8.69 -22.45 -15.07
C ALA A 71 -7.98 -22.41 -13.71
N ARG A 72 -7.32 -23.51 -13.32
CA ARG A 72 -6.75 -23.69 -11.97
C ARG A 72 -5.90 -22.50 -11.51
N SER A 73 -5.05 -21.96 -12.39
CA SER A 73 -4.15 -20.84 -12.09
C SER A 73 -4.84 -19.49 -11.88
N ASN A 74 -6.13 -19.39 -12.19
CA ASN A 74 -6.94 -18.18 -12.00
C ASN A 74 -7.93 -18.32 -10.82
N GLN A 75 -8.01 -19.47 -10.16
CA GLN A 75 -9.03 -19.72 -9.14
C GLN A 75 -8.80 -18.93 -7.84
N SER A 76 -7.57 -18.67 -7.43
CA SER A 76 -7.28 -17.75 -6.31
C SER A 76 -7.70 -16.32 -6.62
N LEU A 77 -7.45 -15.85 -7.85
CA LEU A 77 -7.93 -14.55 -8.31
C LEU A 77 -9.46 -14.51 -8.37
N ALA A 78 -10.12 -15.55 -8.89
CA ALA A 78 -11.57 -15.66 -8.89
C ALA A 78 -12.15 -15.64 -7.47
N LEU A 79 -11.44 -16.25 -6.51
CA LEU A 79 -11.82 -16.21 -5.11
C LEU A 79 -11.72 -14.79 -4.53
N ARG A 80 -10.69 -14.01 -4.90
CA ARG A 80 -10.59 -12.59 -4.56
C ARG A 80 -11.72 -11.77 -5.19
N VAL A 81 -12.12 -12.08 -6.42
CA VAL A 81 -13.30 -11.45 -7.05
C VAL A 81 -14.55 -11.77 -6.23
N LEU A 82 -14.79 -13.02 -5.86
CA LEU A 82 -15.93 -13.41 -5.03
C LEU A 82 -15.93 -12.71 -3.66
N LEU A 83 -14.76 -12.54 -3.05
CA LEU A 83 -14.60 -11.74 -1.83
C LEU A 83 -15.03 -10.28 -2.05
N HIS A 84 -14.52 -9.64 -3.11
CA HIS A 84 -14.89 -8.26 -3.48
C HIS A 84 -16.40 -8.10 -3.72
N LEU A 85 -17.00 -9.10 -4.35
CA LEU A 85 -18.44 -9.16 -4.64
C LEU A 85 -19.31 -9.56 -3.43
N ASN A 86 -18.71 -9.73 -2.25
CA ASN A 86 -19.36 -10.17 -1.02
C ASN A 86 -20.16 -11.48 -1.20
N SER A 87 -19.60 -12.44 -1.93
CA SER A 87 -20.20 -13.78 -2.06
C SER A 87 -20.14 -14.53 -0.74
N ASN A 88 -21.27 -15.11 -0.33
CA ASN A 88 -21.38 -15.96 0.85
C ASN A 88 -20.68 -17.32 0.68
N LEU A 89 -20.33 -17.69 -0.56
CA LEU A 89 -19.64 -18.96 -0.86
C LEU A 89 -18.12 -18.85 -0.76
N THR A 90 -17.58 -17.63 -0.74
CA THR A 90 -16.14 -17.35 -0.75
C THR A 90 -15.38 -18.15 0.31
N ASN A 91 -15.83 -18.15 1.57
CA ASN A 91 -15.13 -18.87 2.64
C ASN A 91 -15.11 -20.39 2.38
N ASN A 92 -16.24 -20.98 1.96
CA ASN A 92 -16.31 -22.40 1.63
C ASN A 92 -15.42 -22.77 0.43
N TYR A 93 -15.42 -21.93 -0.62
CA TYR A 93 -14.60 -22.13 -1.80
C TYR A 93 -13.10 -22.04 -1.48
N ALA A 94 -12.69 -21.14 -0.58
CA ALA A 94 -11.32 -21.04 -0.12
C ALA A 94 -10.81 -22.37 0.47
N TYR A 95 -11.56 -22.94 1.43
CA TYR A 95 -11.21 -24.22 2.04
C TYR A 95 -11.13 -25.36 1.01
N ARG A 96 -12.16 -25.49 0.18
CA ARG A 96 -12.19 -26.54 -0.85
C ARG A 96 -11.08 -26.39 -1.87
N LEU A 97 -10.69 -25.17 -2.21
CA LEU A 97 -9.61 -24.91 -3.14
C LEU A 97 -8.25 -25.30 -2.54
N ILE A 98 -8.00 -24.99 -1.25
CA ILE A 98 -6.82 -25.47 -0.52
C ILE A 98 -6.74 -27.00 -0.59
N ASP A 99 -7.81 -27.69 -0.17
CA ASP A 99 -7.85 -29.16 -0.16
C ASP A 99 -7.58 -29.74 -1.56
N THR A 100 -8.09 -29.09 -2.60
CA THR A 100 -7.90 -29.51 -3.98
C THR A 100 -6.44 -29.30 -4.43
N LEU A 101 -5.82 -28.16 -4.12
CA LEU A 101 -4.44 -27.87 -4.51
C LEU A 101 -3.44 -28.79 -3.80
N GLU A 102 -3.69 -29.14 -2.53
CA GLU A 102 -2.86 -30.08 -1.78
C GLU A 102 -2.92 -31.51 -2.35
N GLN A 103 -4.08 -31.93 -2.88
CA GLN A 103 -4.27 -33.29 -3.40
C GLN A 103 -3.99 -33.41 -4.90
N ASN A 104 -4.38 -32.42 -5.68
CA ASN A 104 -4.26 -32.39 -7.14
C ASN A 104 -3.95 -30.96 -7.62
N PRO A 105 -2.66 -30.57 -7.61
CA PRO A 105 -2.25 -29.22 -7.97
C PRO A 105 -2.39 -28.92 -9.47
N TYR A 106 -2.56 -29.94 -10.31
CA TYR A 106 -2.63 -29.78 -11.77
C TYR A 106 -4.08 -29.70 -12.25
N ASP A 107 -4.30 -28.85 -13.25
CA ASP A 107 -5.58 -28.76 -13.92
C ASP A 107 -5.76 -29.97 -14.85
N GLN A 108 -6.85 -30.73 -14.72
CA GLN A 108 -7.24 -31.76 -15.68
C GLN A 108 -8.30 -31.26 -16.68
N SER A 109 -8.66 -29.97 -16.62
CA SER A 109 -9.66 -29.36 -17.49
C SER A 109 -9.16 -29.23 -18.94
N LYS A 110 -10.09 -28.82 -19.81
CA LYS A 110 -9.92 -28.53 -21.24
C LYS A 110 -8.74 -27.59 -21.61
N TYR A 111 -8.06 -27.01 -20.62
CA TYR A 111 -6.98 -26.03 -20.81
C TYR A 111 -5.56 -26.63 -20.72
N PHE A 112 -5.45 -27.94 -20.47
CA PHE A 112 -4.19 -28.66 -20.24
C PHE A 112 -3.21 -28.63 -21.43
N GLU A 113 -3.69 -28.44 -22.67
CA GLU A 113 -2.82 -28.58 -23.86
C GLU A 113 -1.84 -27.41 -24.08
N ALA A 114 -2.02 -26.25 -23.42
CA ALA A 114 -1.21 -25.06 -23.68
C ALA A 114 -0.05 -24.83 -22.67
N TYR A 115 -0.15 -25.33 -21.45
CA TYR A 115 0.85 -25.09 -20.40
C TYR A 115 1.07 -26.35 -19.56
N GLN A 116 2.19 -27.03 -19.75
CA GLN A 116 2.58 -28.25 -19.02
C GLN A 116 2.93 -28.01 -17.53
N SER A 117 2.54 -26.87 -16.95
CA SER A 117 2.80 -26.51 -15.56
C SER A 117 1.54 -25.94 -14.93
N GLY A 118 1.04 -26.60 -13.87
CA GLY A 118 0.02 -26.03 -12.99
C GLY A 118 0.51 -24.77 -12.26
N PRO A 119 -0.32 -24.12 -11.43
CA PRO A 119 0.11 -22.96 -10.68
C PRO A 119 1.23 -23.32 -9.69
N PHE A 120 2.00 -22.32 -9.29
CA PHE A 120 2.96 -22.47 -8.21
C PHE A 120 2.22 -22.53 -6.86
N VAL A 121 1.96 -23.75 -6.41
CA VAL A 121 1.08 -24.06 -5.28
C VAL A 121 1.36 -23.25 -4.01
N PRO A 122 2.62 -23.07 -3.55
CA PRO A 122 2.88 -22.31 -2.32
C PRO A 122 2.36 -20.87 -2.37
N GLU A 123 2.50 -20.18 -3.50
CA GLU A 123 1.94 -18.83 -3.66
C GLU A 123 0.40 -18.85 -3.64
N GLU A 124 -0.21 -19.81 -4.35
CA GLU A 124 -1.68 -19.93 -4.38
C GLU A 124 -2.26 -20.19 -2.99
N LEU A 125 -1.62 -21.03 -2.17
CA LEU A 125 -2.06 -21.30 -0.81
C LEU A 125 -2.03 -20.05 0.07
N VAL A 126 -1.01 -19.18 -0.09
CA VAL A 126 -0.94 -17.89 0.60
C VAL A 126 -2.02 -16.92 0.12
N GLU A 127 -2.26 -16.86 -1.19
CA GLU A 127 -3.33 -16.04 -1.78
C GLU A 127 -4.71 -16.44 -1.24
N ILE A 128 -4.96 -17.74 -1.09
CA ILE A 128 -6.22 -18.26 -0.55
C ILE A 128 -6.30 -18.04 0.97
N ALA A 129 -5.20 -18.21 1.70
CA ALA A 129 -5.14 -17.90 3.12
C ALA A 129 -5.44 -16.42 3.38
N ASP A 130 -4.95 -15.50 2.54
CA ASP A 130 -5.24 -14.07 2.62
C ASP A 130 -6.75 -13.75 2.50
N VAL A 131 -7.47 -14.54 1.69
CA VAL A 131 -8.93 -14.47 1.62
C VAL A 131 -9.55 -14.89 2.96
N LEU A 132 -9.11 -16.01 3.55
CA LEU A 132 -9.58 -16.47 4.86
C LEU A 132 -9.31 -15.42 5.97
N PHE A 133 -8.14 -14.78 5.96
CA PHE A 133 -7.82 -13.72 6.93
C PHE A 133 -8.76 -12.52 6.83
N SER A 134 -9.33 -12.27 5.65
CA SER A 134 -10.32 -11.21 5.45
C SER A 134 -11.65 -11.51 6.17
N PHE A 135 -11.90 -12.78 6.49
CA PHE A 135 -12.99 -13.23 7.36
C PHE A 135 -12.58 -13.38 8.84
N GLY A 136 -11.35 -13.00 9.20
CA GLY A 136 -10.80 -13.19 10.55
C GLY A 136 -10.38 -14.64 10.84
N ASP A 137 -10.31 -15.49 9.82
CA ASP A 137 -9.96 -16.90 9.96
C ASP A 137 -8.47 -17.13 9.70
N PHE A 138 -7.67 -17.19 10.76
CA PHE A 138 -6.22 -17.38 10.71
C PHE A 138 -5.78 -18.85 10.80
N SER A 139 -6.70 -19.81 10.60
CA SER A 139 -6.38 -21.25 10.72
C SER A 139 -5.33 -21.76 9.71
N LYS A 140 -5.08 -21.00 8.64
CA LYS A 140 -4.16 -21.32 7.54
C LYS A 140 -2.93 -20.40 7.48
N GLU A 141 -2.59 -19.75 8.58
CA GLU A 141 -1.46 -18.82 8.65
C GLU A 141 -0.08 -19.46 8.43
N ASN A 142 0.06 -20.75 8.66
CA ASN A 142 1.32 -21.47 8.41
C ASN A 142 1.76 -21.43 6.94
N TYR A 143 0.84 -21.37 5.97
CA TYR A 143 1.22 -21.28 4.56
C TYR A 143 2.05 -20.02 4.26
N VAL A 144 1.79 -18.93 4.98
CA VAL A 144 2.61 -17.70 4.87
C VAL A 144 4.03 -17.98 5.34
N PHE A 145 4.20 -18.62 6.49
CA PHE A 145 5.54 -18.93 7.00
C PHE A 145 6.28 -19.98 6.17
N GLU A 146 5.57 -20.94 5.60
CA GLU A 146 6.15 -21.91 4.68
C GLU A 146 6.65 -21.22 3.40
N LEU A 147 5.87 -20.29 2.84
CA LEU A 147 6.31 -19.49 1.70
C LEU A 147 7.56 -18.66 2.03
N ALA A 148 7.63 -18.09 3.24
CA ALA A 148 8.77 -17.33 3.73
C ALA A 148 10.06 -18.17 3.85
N GLN A 149 9.95 -19.50 3.99
CA GLN A 149 11.10 -20.40 4.03
C GLN A 149 11.60 -20.79 2.64
N VAL A 150 10.74 -20.69 1.63
CA VAL A 150 11.07 -21.02 0.24
C VAL A 150 11.73 -19.85 -0.47
N TYR A 151 11.27 -18.62 -0.19
CA TYR A 151 11.77 -17.41 -0.82
C TYR A 151 12.78 -16.68 0.06
N SER A 152 13.79 -16.09 -0.59
CA SER A 152 14.58 -15.04 0.04
C SER A 152 13.75 -13.75 0.18
N ILE A 153 14.16 -12.87 1.08
CA ILE A 153 13.46 -11.59 1.31
C ILE A 153 13.36 -10.72 0.04
N ASN A 154 14.32 -10.89 -0.89
CA ASN A 154 14.38 -10.17 -2.16
C ASN A 154 13.41 -10.74 -3.21
N GLU A 155 12.86 -11.92 -2.97
CA GLU A 155 11.87 -12.56 -3.82
C GLU A 155 10.45 -12.44 -3.25
N PHE A 156 10.30 -11.81 -2.06
CA PHE A 156 8.99 -11.51 -1.53
C PHE A 156 8.29 -10.49 -2.41
N SER A 157 7.12 -10.85 -2.92
CA SER A 157 6.25 -9.94 -3.66
C SER A 157 5.20 -9.31 -2.73
N SER A 158 4.43 -8.35 -3.25
CA SER A 158 3.29 -7.76 -2.56
C SER A 158 2.23 -8.78 -2.12
N LYS A 159 2.22 -9.97 -2.75
CA LYS A 159 1.40 -11.13 -2.36
C LYS A 159 1.72 -11.64 -0.97
N PHE A 160 2.95 -11.43 -0.48
CA PHE A 160 3.42 -11.85 0.84
C PHE A 160 3.19 -10.77 1.91
N ILE A 161 3.36 -9.50 1.56
CA ILE A 161 3.30 -8.36 2.50
C ILE A 161 1.89 -8.16 3.06
N LYS A 162 0.84 -8.22 2.22
CA LYS A 162 -0.55 -8.02 2.67
C LYS A 162 -1.04 -9.06 3.70
N PRO A 163 -0.83 -10.38 3.48
CA PRO A 163 -1.15 -11.39 4.49
C PRO A 163 -0.44 -11.12 5.83
N LEU A 164 0.85 -10.75 5.80
CA LEU A 164 1.60 -10.42 7.01
C LEU A 164 1.00 -9.24 7.77
N SER A 165 0.52 -8.20 7.07
CA SER A 165 -0.18 -7.08 7.73
C SER A 165 -1.41 -7.53 8.51
N LYS A 166 -2.27 -8.36 7.87
CA LYS A 166 -3.48 -8.89 8.51
C LYS A 166 -3.13 -9.75 9.73
N MET A 167 -2.08 -10.57 9.63
CA MET A 167 -1.58 -11.38 10.73
C MET A 167 -1.00 -10.51 11.85
N ALA A 168 -0.17 -9.53 11.53
CA ALA A 168 0.40 -8.58 12.49
C ALA A 168 -0.68 -7.85 13.30
N LYS A 169 -1.82 -7.54 12.66
CA LYS A 169 -2.96 -6.86 13.28
C LYS A 169 -3.84 -7.78 14.11
N ASN A 170 -4.18 -8.96 13.58
CA ASN A 170 -5.32 -9.75 14.06
C ASN A 170 -5.00 -11.22 14.41
N SER A 171 -3.81 -11.74 14.06
CA SER A 171 -3.47 -13.14 14.38
C SER A 171 -3.37 -13.32 15.92
N PRO A 172 -4.09 -14.29 16.50
CA PRO A 172 -4.04 -14.54 17.95
C PRO A 172 -2.67 -15.03 18.44
N THR A 173 -1.93 -15.73 17.60
CA THR A 173 -0.72 -16.48 17.96
C THR A 173 0.53 -15.94 17.32
N ASN A 174 0.42 -15.41 16.10
CA ASN A 174 1.55 -15.13 15.23
C ASN A 174 1.70 -13.64 14.86
N SER A 175 0.99 -12.75 15.56
CA SER A 175 1.09 -11.30 15.37
C SER A 175 2.53 -10.78 15.50
N ALA A 176 3.27 -11.18 16.54
CA ALA A 176 4.64 -10.73 16.75
C ALA A 176 5.60 -11.20 15.62
N ILE A 177 5.49 -12.46 15.21
CA ILE A 177 6.32 -13.02 14.14
C ILE A 177 6.05 -12.30 12.81
N ALA A 178 4.77 -12.02 12.52
CA ALA A 178 4.41 -11.29 11.31
C ALA A 178 4.94 -9.84 11.31
N LYS A 179 4.90 -9.15 12.47
CA LYS A 179 5.53 -7.83 12.64
C LYS A 179 7.03 -7.89 12.39
N ASP A 180 7.72 -8.87 12.98
CA ASP A 180 9.18 -9.03 12.82
C ASP A 180 9.56 -9.29 11.37
N LEU A 181 8.77 -10.08 10.63
CA LEU A 181 8.99 -10.30 9.20
C LEU A 181 8.78 -9.02 8.38
N LEU A 182 7.75 -8.22 8.66
CA LEU A 182 7.54 -6.93 8.00
C LEU A 182 8.71 -5.97 8.29
N ILE A 183 9.15 -5.88 9.55
CA ILE A 183 10.31 -5.06 9.93
C ILE A 183 11.58 -5.54 9.21
N ASN A 184 11.77 -6.85 9.10
CA ASN A 184 12.89 -7.41 8.35
C ASN A 184 12.85 -6.99 6.87
N ILE A 185 11.67 -6.98 6.23
CA ILE A 185 11.50 -6.51 4.84
C ILE A 185 11.86 -5.03 4.74
N ILE A 186 11.36 -4.19 5.65
CA ILE A 186 11.63 -2.75 5.69
C ILE A 186 13.14 -2.47 5.75
N TYR A 187 13.93 -3.29 6.46
CA TYR A 187 15.36 -3.04 6.59
C TYR A 187 16.23 -3.71 5.53
N ASN A 188 15.82 -4.85 4.98
CA ASN A 188 16.72 -5.72 4.25
C ASN A 188 16.28 -6.06 2.82
N ALA A 189 15.07 -5.72 2.38
CA ALA A 189 14.68 -5.94 0.99
C ALA A 189 15.48 -5.01 0.06
N GLU A 190 16.02 -5.54 -1.04
CA GLU A 190 16.78 -4.75 -2.02
C GLU A 190 15.91 -3.72 -2.76
N ASP A 191 14.67 -4.09 -3.09
CA ASP A 191 13.72 -3.22 -3.79
C ASP A 191 13.05 -2.23 -2.82
N GLU A 192 13.20 -0.92 -3.11
CA GLU A 192 12.58 0.15 -2.33
C GLU A 192 11.05 0.10 -2.37
N TYR A 193 10.46 -0.45 -3.44
CA TYR A 193 9.02 -0.66 -3.53
C TYR A 193 8.54 -1.62 -2.44
N TYR A 194 9.25 -2.72 -2.21
CA TYR A 194 8.89 -3.68 -1.17
C TYR A 194 9.13 -3.14 0.25
N ARG A 195 10.20 -2.37 0.45
CA ARG A 195 10.42 -1.67 1.73
C ARG A 195 9.26 -0.74 2.05
N ASN A 196 8.80 0.05 1.07
CA ASN A 196 7.69 0.99 1.24
C ASN A 196 6.34 0.31 1.39
N ASP A 197 6.05 -0.73 0.60
CA ASP A 197 4.82 -1.51 0.76
C ASP A 197 4.77 -2.13 2.17
N ALA A 198 5.90 -2.64 2.69
CA ALA A 198 5.98 -3.16 4.06
C ALA A 198 5.79 -2.08 5.13
N VAL A 199 6.30 -0.86 4.94
CA VAL A 199 6.03 0.29 5.83
C VAL A 199 4.53 0.57 5.92
N ILE A 200 3.87 0.77 4.77
CA ILE A 200 2.43 1.08 4.71
C ILE A 200 1.61 -0.03 5.37
N ASN A 201 1.95 -1.28 5.10
CA ASN A 201 1.24 -2.44 5.63
C ASN A 201 1.47 -2.65 7.13
N LEU A 202 2.69 -2.40 7.63
CA LEU A 202 2.98 -2.46 9.07
C LEU A 202 2.24 -1.33 9.80
N GLU A 203 2.24 -0.12 9.25
CA GLU A 203 1.55 1.03 9.82
C GLU A 203 0.04 0.78 9.93
N ALA A 204 -0.58 0.23 8.88
CA ALA A 204 -2.00 -0.15 8.90
C ALA A 204 -2.34 -1.19 9.99
N ALA A 205 -1.33 -1.98 10.43
CA ALA A 205 -1.46 -2.99 11.46
C ALA A 205 -1.25 -2.44 12.87
N ILE A 206 -0.26 -1.55 13.09
CA ILE A 206 0.17 -1.13 14.43
C ILE A 206 0.02 0.38 14.72
N GLY A 207 -0.38 1.18 13.73
CA GLY A 207 -0.54 2.62 13.87
C GLY A 207 0.77 3.32 14.25
N SER A 208 0.70 4.28 15.18
CA SER A 208 1.84 5.10 15.61
C SER A 208 2.97 4.31 16.31
N GLU A 209 2.75 3.03 16.67
CA GLU A 209 3.82 2.13 17.13
C GLU A 209 4.91 1.92 16.05
N ILE A 210 4.65 2.26 14.79
CA ILE A 210 5.65 2.18 13.71
C ILE A 210 6.74 3.24 13.79
N VAL A 211 6.53 4.34 14.50
CA VAL A 211 7.45 5.50 14.47
C VAL A 211 8.92 5.15 14.75
N PRO A 212 9.26 4.32 15.76
CA PRO A 212 10.64 3.87 15.97
C PRO A 212 11.22 3.11 14.76
N VAL A 213 10.38 2.32 14.06
CA VAL A 213 10.78 1.57 12.86
C VAL A 213 11.07 2.53 11.71
N LEU A 214 10.23 3.55 11.49
CA LEU A 214 10.44 4.58 10.47
C LEU A 214 11.74 5.35 10.69
N ILE A 215 12.00 5.78 11.93
CA ILE A 215 13.21 6.51 12.30
C ILE A 215 14.45 5.65 12.03
N GLN A 216 14.43 4.39 12.47
CA GLN A 216 15.53 3.47 12.25
C GLN A 216 15.71 3.17 10.75
N ALA A 217 14.62 2.98 9.99
CA ALA A 217 14.67 2.76 8.55
C ALA A 217 15.33 3.94 7.84
N TYR A 218 14.92 5.17 8.18
CA TYR A 218 15.55 6.39 7.64
C TYR A 218 17.07 6.40 7.89
N GLN A 219 17.52 6.02 9.09
CA GLN A 219 18.94 6.06 9.45
C GLN A 219 19.81 5.03 8.72
N VAL A 220 19.25 3.87 8.36
CA VAL A 220 20.02 2.76 7.77
C VAL A 220 19.81 2.61 6.27
N ASP A 221 18.77 3.21 5.69
CA ASP A 221 18.47 3.05 4.27
C ASP A 221 19.52 3.75 3.40
N SER A 222 20.04 3.02 2.43
CA SER A 222 21.05 3.52 1.50
C SER A 222 20.46 4.40 0.39
N SER A 223 19.19 4.22 0.03
CA SER A 223 18.49 4.99 -1.00
C SER A 223 18.06 6.35 -0.44
N SER A 224 18.58 7.43 -1.00
CA SER A 224 18.12 8.79 -0.64
C SER A 224 16.66 9.01 -1.03
N THR A 225 16.22 8.48 -2.17
CA THR A 225 14.80 8.47 -2.55
C THR A 225 13.93 7.85 -1.45
N ASN A 226 14.36 6.70 -0.90
CA ASN A 226 13.59 6.04 0.13
C ASN A 226 13.62 6.79 1.46
N ARG A 227 14.78 7.31 1.87
CA ARG A 227 14.89 8.19 3.05
C ARG A 227 13.98 9.41 2.93
N PHE A 228 13.93 10.04 1.76
CA PHE A 228 13.05 11.17 1.49
C PHE A 228 11.57 10.78 1.62
N TYR A 229 11.17 9.61 1.10
CA TYR A 229 9.81 9.09 1.28
C TYR A 229 9.48 8.86 2.76
N LEU A 230 10.33 8.12 3.49
CA LEU A 230 10.14 7.83 4.92
C LEU A 230 10.01 9.10 5.77
N LEU A 231 10.83 10.12 5.46
CA LEU A 231 10.79 11.41 6.13
C LEU A 231 9.43 12.10 5.91
N ASN A 232 8.96 12.16 4.67
CA ASN A 232 7.67 12.80 4.37
C ASN A 232 6.49 12.01 4.94
N GLU A 233 6.57 10.67 4.91
CA GLU A 233 5.57 9.81 5.55
C GLU A 233 5.47 10.13 7.04
N TYR A 234 6.62 10.19 7.73
CA TYR A 234 6.70 10.56 9.13
C TYR A 234 6.10 11.95 9.40
N LEU A 235 6.52 12.97 8.65
CA LEU A 235 6.06 14.34 8.86
C LEU A 235 4.57 14.51 8.58
N SER A 236 4.04 13.86 7.55
CA SER A 236 2.63 14.00 7.18
C SER A 236 1.65 13.44 8.22
N LYS A 237 2.09 12.44 8.99
CA LYS A 237 1.21 11.69 9.91
C LYS A 237 1.55 11.88 11.39
N TYR A 238 2.81 12.11 11.74
CA TYR A 238 3.30 12.00 13.11
C TYR A 238 3.99 13.26 13.66
N HIS A 239 4.05 14.35 12.89
CA HIS A 239 4.78 15.56 13.33
C HIS A 239 4.21 16.20 14.61
N ASP A 240 2.91 16.08 14.85
CA ASP A 240 2.25 16.63 16.04
C ASP A 240 2.39 15.71 17.27
N GLU A 241 2.51 14.40 17.05
CA GLU A 241 2.54 13.41 18.12
C GLU A 241 3.94 13.23 18.73
N PHE A 242 4.98 13.58 17.97
CA PHE A 242 6.38 13.37 18.33
C PHE A 242 7.18 14.66 18.15
N ASN A 243 8.30 14.79 18.87
CA ASN A 243 9.16 15.97 18.79
C ASN A 243 9.93 16.02 17.44
N ALA A 244 9.22 16.45 16.39
CA ALA A 244 9.75 16.57 15.04
C ALA A 244 10.94 17.52 14.98
N ASP A 245 10.94 18.62 15.75
CA ASP A 245 12.05 19.58 15.84
C ASP A 245 13.37 18.88 16.19
N SER A 246 13.40 18.11 17.28
CA SER A 246 14.62 17.44 17.72
C SER A 246 15.07 16.35 16.74
N LEU A 247 14.12 15.62 16.15
CA LEU A 247 14.42 14.56 15.20
C LEU A 247 15.02 15.12 13.90
N LEU A 248 14.40 16.15 13.33
CA LEU A 248 14.87 16.80 12.11
C LEU A 248 16.26 17.40 12.28
N LYS A 249 16.53 18.01 13.44
CA LYS A 249 17.88 18.50 13.79
C LYS A 249 18.90 17.37 13.80
N ALA A 250 18.55 16.22 14.39
CA ALA A 250 19.44 15.06 14.40
C ALA A 250 19.65 14.49 12.99
N PHE A 251 18.61 14.42 12.16
CA PHE A 251 18.70 13.96 10.77
C PHE A 251 19.56 14.88 9.91
N LEU A 252 19.40 16.20 10.02
CA LEU A 252 20.21 17.17 9.26
C LEU A 252 21.72 16.98 9.48
N LEU A 253 22.13 16.63 10.70
CA LEU A 253 23.52 16.42 11.07
C LEU A 253 24.14 15.15 10.47
N ILE A 254 23.34 14.13 10.18
CA ILE A 254 23.82 12.82 9.70
C ILE A 254 23.50 12.55 8.23
N GLU A 255 22.64 13.37 7.61
CA GLU A 255 22.17 13.13 6.26
C GLU A 255 23.26 13.43 5.21
N ASN A 256 23.53 12.43 4.38
CA ASN A 256 24.57 12.51 3.35
C ASN A 256 24.05 13.12 2.05
N ASP A 257 22.75 12.98 1.78
CA ASP A 257 22.11 13.53 0.60
C ASP A 257 21.78 15.01 0.76
N LYS A 258 22.35 15.81 -0.13
CA LYS A 258 22.31 17.26 -0.07
C LYS A 258 20.91 17.84 -0.31
N GLU A 259 20.08 17.15 -1.12
CA GLU A 259 18.71 17.59 -1.39
C GLU A 259 17.82 17.34 -0.18
N ILE A 260 18.03 16.21 0.50
CA ILE A 260 17.33 15.91 1.76
C ILE A 260 17.76 16.90 2.86
N ARG A 261 19.05 17.23 2.97
CA ARG A 261 19.52 18.26 3.91
C ARG A 261 18.85 19.61 3.69
N LEU A 262 18.77 20.04 2.43
CA LEU A 262 18.06 21.27 2.07
C LEU A 262 16.58 21.18 2.43
N HIS A 263 15.92 20.05 2.14
CA HIS A 263 14.52 19.83 2.47
C HIS A 263 14.26 19.91 3.98
N ILE A 264 15.06 19.22 4.80
CA ILE A 264 14.98 19.28 6.26
C ILE A 264 15.15 20.72 6.76
N SER A 265 16.14 21.45 6.23
CA SER A 265 16.40 22.83 6.61
C SER A 265 15.20 23.74 6.31
N LYS A 266 14.56 23.56 5.15
CA LYS A 266 13.32 24.27 4.80
C LYS A 266 12.16 23.93 5.73
N ILE A 267 12.00 22.67 6.11
CA ILE A 267 10.96 22.27 7.07
C ILE A 267 11.21 22.93 8.43
N LEU A 268 12.46 22.94 8.91
CA LEU A 268 12.84 23.60 10.16
C LEU A 268 12.57 25.11 10.13
N LEU A 269 12.89 25.78 9.02
CA LEU A 269 12.73 27.22 8.84
C LEU A 269 11.28 27.67 8.64
N TYR A 270 10.53 26.99 7.77
CA TYR A 270 9.22 27.45 7.32
C TYR A 270 8.06 26.60 7.82
N GLY A 271 8.27 25.29 7.97
CA GLY A 271 7.23 24.37 8.45
C GLY A 271 7.01 24.49 9.95
N LEU A 272 8.08 24.31 10.72
CA LEU A 272 8.04 24.37 12.19
C LEU A 272 8.35 25.78 12.72
N GLY A 273 9.26 26.52 12.08
CA GLY A 273 9.36 27.97 12.17
C GLY A 273 9.72 28.56 13.54
N SER A 274 10.25 27.76 14.47
CA SER A 274 10.65 28.24 15.79
C SER A 274 11.98 29.01 15.75
N ILE A 275 12.18 29.95 16.69
CA ILE A 275 13.47 30.66 16.85
C ILE A 275 14.62 29.65 17.06
N SER A 276 14.37 28.56 17.80
CA SER A 276 15.37 27.51 18.01
C SER A 276 15.75 26.82 16.71
N ASN A 277 14.79 26.56 15.81
CA ASN A 277 15.05 25.95 14.52
C ASN A 277 15.82 26.89 13.60
N TYR A 278 15.44 28.17 13.55
CA TYR A 278 16.18 29.19 12.82
C TYR A 278 17.65 29.27 13.26
N LEU A 279 17.89 29.38 14.58
CA LEU A 279 19.25 29.45 15.12
C LEU A 279 20.05 28.18 14.80
N PHE A 280 19.41 27.01 14.88
CA PHE A 280 20.06 25.74 14.55
C PHE A 280 20.48 25.66 13.09
N VAL A 281 19.58 25.99 12.14
CA VAL A 281 19.92 25.94 10.70
C VAL A 281 21.01 26.95 10.37
N LYS A 282 20.99 28.13 11.00
CA LYS A 282 22.06 29.12 10.88
C LYS A 282 23.41 28.62 11.41
N GLU A 283 23.42 27.89 12.53
CA GLU A 283 24.64 27.27 13.06
C GLU A 283 25.15 26.15 12.13
N TYR A 284 24.23 25.33 11.62
CA TYR A 284 24.50 24.22 10.70
C TYR A 284 25.17 24.64 9.39
N LEU A 285 24.94 25.86 8.89
CA LEU A 285 25.61 26.37 7.68
C LEU A 285 27.14 26.23 7.70
N ASN A 286 27.74 26.28 8.89
CA ASN A 286 29.20 26.12 9.04
C ASN A 286 29.66 24.69 8.72
N ASP A 287 28.76 23.71 8.82
CA ASP A 287 29.01 22.29 8.60
C ASP A 287 28.55 21.82 7.20
N GLU A 288 27.72 22.58 6.47
CA GLU A 288 27.27 22.21 5.13
C GLU A 288 28.43 22.22 4.13
N THR A 289 28.74 21.08 3.53
CA THR A 289 29.92 20.91 2.66
C THR A 289 29.67 21.25 1.19
N ASP A 290 28.43 21.19 0.71
CA ASP A 290 28.07 21.55 -0.66
C ASP A 290 27.84 23.07 -0.76
N GLU A 291 28.71 23.77 -1.48
CA GLU A 291 28.67 25.24 -1.60
C GLU A 291 27.36 25.76 -2.23
N ALA A 292 26.77 25.02 -3.17
CA ALA A 292 25.53 25.44 -3.81
C ALA A 292 24.36 25.31 -2.83
N ILE A 293 24.29 24.20 -2.08
CA ILE A 293 23.29 24.03 -1.04
C ILE A 293 23.48 25.03 0.09
N ARG A 294 24.72 25.30 0.50
CA ARG A 294 25.03 26.33 1.51
C ARG A 294 24.52 27.69 1.08
N ALA A 295 24.81 28.12 -0.15
CA ALA A 295 24.35 29.40 -0.67
C ALA A 295 22.81 29.49 -0.76
N ILE A 296 22.14 28.39 -1.10
CA ILE A 296 20.67 28.32 -1.07
C ILE A 296 20.17 28.44 0.38
N MET A 297 20.72 27.67 1.33
CA MET A 297 20.32 27.73 2.73
C MET A 297 20.55 29.13 3.34
N GLU A 298 21.65 29.81 2.97
CA GLU A 298 21.92 31.20 3.37
C GLU A 298 20.80 32.13 2.92
N PHE A 299 20.39 32.04 1.65
CA PHE A 299 19.26 32.79 1.12
C PHE A 299 17.94 32.47 1.86
N GLU A 300 17.68 31.19 2.12
CA GLU A 300 16.46 30.75 2.82
C GLU A 300 16.44 31.25 4.29
N ILE A 301 17.60 31.34 4.95
CA ILE A 301 17.73 31.95 6.28
C ILE A 301 17.42 33.45 6.24
N GLU A 302 17.94 34.18 5.25
CA GLU A 302 17.69 35.63 5.10
C GLU A 302 16.20 35.93 4.85
N GLU A 303 15.52 35.13 4.03
CA GLU A 303 14.09 35.27 3.77
C GLU A 303 13.21 34.70 4.90
N GLY A 304 13.70 33.69 5.61
CA GLY A 304 12.97 32.95 6.65
C GLY A 304 13.06 33.55 8.05
N VAL A 305 13.51 34.81 8.18
CA VAL A 305 13.63 35.50 9.47
C VAL A 305 12.27 35.50 10.20
N PRO A 306 12.16 34.86 11.39
CA PRO A 306 10.90 34.83 12.13
C PRO A 306 10.36 36.24 12.38
N ALA A 307 9.05 36.44 12.25
CA ALA A 307 8.41 37.76 12.41
C ALA A 307 8.78 38.47 13.73
N LEU A 308 9.11 37.70 14.78
CA LEU A 308 9.61 38.18 16.06
C LEU A 308 10.94 38.99 15.98
N PHE A 309 11.73 38.84 14.91
CA PHE A 309 12.92 39.64 14.64
C PHE A 309 12.65 40.86 13.75
N ASN A 310 11.52 40.90 13.06
CA ASN A 310 11.11 42.02 12.20
C ASN A 310 10.31 43.09 12.96
N ASP A 311 9.80 42.76 14.16
CA ASP A 311 9.20 43.73 15.05
C ASP A 311 10.27 44.57 15.76
N ASN A 312 10.76 45.57 15.03
CA ASN A 312 11.18 46.85 15.61
C ASN A 312 9.97 47.65 16.16
N SER A 313 8.81 47.03 16.37
CA SER A 313 7.78 47.61 17.21
C SER A 313 8.22 47.45 18.67
N THR A 314 8.70 48.57 19.23
CA THR A 314 8.61 48.84 20.66
C THR A 314 7.40 48.14 21.25
N ILE A 315 7.63 47.18 22.15
CA ILE A 315 6.68 46.87 23.22
C ILE A 315 6.52 48.19 23.99
N ARG A 316 5.52 48.99 23.57
CA ARG A 316 4.94 49.99 24.45
C ARG A 316 4.06 49.22 25.41
N VAL A 317 4.51 49.15 26.66
CA VAL A 317 3.65 48.94 27.82
C VAL A 317 2.52 49.97 27.78
#